data_AF-A0A352F9H9-F1
#
_entry.id   AF-A0A352F9H9-F1
#
_cell.length_a   1.000
_cell.length_b   1.000
_cell.length_c   1.000
_cell.angle_alpha   90.00
_cell.angle_beta   90.00
_cell.angle_gamma   90.00
#
_symmetry.space_group_name_H-M   'P 1'
#
loop_
_entity.id
_entity.type
_entity.pdbx_description
1 polymer ?
#
loop_
_entity_poly.entity_id
_entity_poly.type
_entity_poly.pdbx_seq_one_letter_code
_entity_poly.pdbx_strand_id
1 'polypeptide(L)'
;MMEPYLKVYESLTTEQKSDFLLKALAASKLLQKQLVGYFGDPGKGLRGREPSFDFRVQQAANRIRKKLDAIDLEDLDYGSYRPSGRYMDQWEVDYELAQTEINEVIATISADIALFIRAGEMGSFLAEYTGCMIAIRQAEIDDPNSIMEDPTDELWESFREATKDFESEIRSVVLNPSGMGEVVTILMGWFLSHQNENLSTGLLDQLTNVMVKHSGLTLSPLKMSAEDFCKASDSFPKTYLAILRNSDIATWKSEAERLATSSPDIARELLEYGYENAPEFFYQKAGPFFHVFSQELFEFLADRLDPVRDRALARNVLEYKVIKKNSLSDYKILATLFDTDADKEVLLKKLEGLYNDCFLVEVLEYERRYEDILKLARRPNRFISDYEFLLAPIVDIYPGECFQIITKMVNREMNSEKLSRSNYERIASLLGIIDKVPAIKPEVRVFVRQLIQAHPRRSALRQELQKMELF
;
A
#
# COMPACT_ATOMS: atom_id res chain seq x y z
N MET A 1 -5.47 -24.19 -19.77
CA MET A 1 -6.43 -24.09 -20.90
C MET A 1 -5.71 -23.31 -21.99
N MET A 2 -5.45 -23.90 -23.16
CA MET A 2 -4.67 -23.22 -24.22
C MET A 2 -5.43 -22.02 -24.77
N GLU A 3 -4.79 -20.85 -24.83
CA GLU A 3 -5.41 -19.61 -25.29
C GLU A 3 -5.93 -19.73 -26.74
N PRO A 4 -7.09 -19.14 -27.08
CA PRO A 4 -7.70 -19.29 -28.40
C PRO A 4 -6.79 -18.90 -29.57
N TYR A 5 -5.91 -17.90 -29.39
CA TYR A 5 -4.99 -17.47 -30.44
C TYR A 5 -3.89 -18.49 -30.73
N LEU A 6 -3.42 -19.24 -29.72
CA LEU A 6 -2.36 -20.25 -29.89
C LEU A 6 -2.83 -21.38 -30.79
N LYS A 7 -4.08 -21.83 -30.64
CA LYS A 7 -4.67 -22.84 -31.52
C LYS A 7 -4.70 -22.40 -32.98
N VAL A 8 -5.08 -21.14 -33.22
CA VAL A 8 -5.06 -20.57 -34.58
C VAL A 8 -3.62 -20.49 -35.08
N TYR A 9 -2.70 -19.93 -34.29
CA TYR A 9 -1.30 -19.77 -34.66
C TYR A 9 -0.64 -21.12 -34.97
N GLU A 10 -0.85 -22.16 -34.16
CA GLU A 10 -0.33 -23.51 -34.38
C GLU A 10 -0.85 -24.15 -35.66
N SER A 11 -2.10 -23.82 -36.07
CA SER A 11 -2.69 -24.33 -37.30
C SER A 11 -2.16 -23.65 -38.58
N LEU A 12 -1.48 -22.50 -38.47
CA LEU A 12 -0.95 -21.75 -39.61
C LEU A 12 0.40 -22.30 -40.10
N THR A 13 0.62 -22.25 -41.41
CA THR A 13 1.92 -22.56 -42.02
C THR A 13 2.95 -21.48 -41.68
N THR A 14 4.24 -21.80 -41.86
CA THR A 14 5.33 -20.82 -41.69
C THR A 14 5.16 -19.61 -42.60
N GLU A 15 4.73 -19.79 -43.85
CA GLU A 15 4.49 -18.70 -44.79
C GLU A 15 3.35 -17.78 -44.32
N GLN A 16 2.25 -18.35 -43.83
CA GLN A 16 1.13 -17.57 -43.27
C GLN A 16 1.56 -16.77 -42.03
N LYS A 17 2.37 -17.37 -41.16
CA LYS A 17 2.95 -16.69 -39.99
C LYS A 17 3.86 -15.54 -40.41
N SER A 18 4.74 -15.77 -41.38
CA SER A 18 5.66 -14.75 -41.91
C SER A 18 4.92 -13.61 -42.62
N ASP A 19 3.92 -13.90 -43.45
CA ASP A 19 3.10 -12.87 -44.11
C ASP A 19 2.34 -12.01 -43.09
N PHE A 20 1.72 -12.64 -42.09
CA PHE A 20 1.06 -11.92 -41.00
C PHE A 20 2.04 -11.04 -40.22
N LEU A 21 3.21 -11.58 -39.87
CA LEU A 21 4.25 -10.84 -39.15
C LEU A 21 4.72 -9.62 -39.97
N LEU A 22 5.02 -9.78 -41.27
CA LEU A 22 5.45 -8.69 -42.12
C LEU A 22 4.37 -7.61 -42.25
N LYS A 23 3.10 -7.99 -42.36
CA LYS A 23 1.97 -7.05 -42.37
C LYS A 23 1.82 -6.31 -41.04
N ALA A 24 1.93 -7.03 -39.91
CA ALA A 24 1.89 -6.44 -38.57
C ALA A 24 3.05 -5.46 -38.35
N LEU A 25 4.26 -5.82 -38.79
CA LEU A 25 5.43 -4.96 -38.75
C LEU A 25 5.24 -3.74 -39.64
N ALA A 26 4.77 -3.88 -40.88
CA ALA A 26 4.52 -2.76 -41.77
C ALA A 26 3.49 -1.77 -41.19
N ALA A 27 2.52 -2.26 -40.43
CA ALA A 27 1.48 -1.46 -39.78
C ALA A 27 1.94 -0.76 -38.49
N SER A 28 3.06 -1.17 -37.87
CA SER A 28 3.49 -0.63 -36.58
C SER A 28 4.99 -0.38 -36.51
N LYS A 29 5.37 0.91 -36.50
CA LYS A 29 6.77 1.34 -36.25
C LYS A 29 7.29 0.85 -34.90
N LEU A 30 6.40 0.72 -33.91
CA LEU A 30 6.76 0.22 -32.58
C LEU A 30 7.19 -1.25 -32.65
N LEU A 31 6.40 -2.09 -33.33
CA LEU A 31 6.76 -3.50 -33.51
C LEU A 31 8.02 -3.67 -34.34
N GLN A 32 8.26 -2.80 -35.32
CA GLN A 32 9.54 -2.79 -36.06
C GLN A 32 10.72 -2.52 -35.13
N LYS A 33 10.61 -1.50 -34.26
CA LYS A 33 11.66 -1.19 -33.27
C LYS A 33 11.87 -2.35 -32.31
N GLN A 34 10.80 -2.94 -31.77
CA GLN A 34 10.90 -4.10 -30.88
C GLN A 34 11.53 -5.32 -31.56
N LEU A 35 11.18 -5.61 -32.83
CA LEU A 35 11.80 -6.69 -33.59
C LEU A 35 13.30 -6.46 -33.75
N VAL A 36 13.70 -5.24 -34.10
CA VAL A 36 15.11 -4.86 -34.22
C VAL A 36 15.80 -4.92 -32.86
N GLY A 37 15.16 -4.50 -31.77
CA GLY A 37 15.71 -4.61 -30.42
C GLY A 37 15.84 -6.06 -29.95
N TYR A 38 14.91 -6.92 -30.36
CA TYR A 38 14.91 -8.34 -29.98
C TYR A 38 15.95 -9.15 -30.74
N PHE A 39 16.06 -8.98 -32.07
CA PHE A 39 16.98 -9.78 -32.90
C PHE A 39 18.29 -9.05 -33.28
N GLY A 40 18.33 -7.73 -33.14
CA GLY A 40 19.56 -6.96 -33.27
C GLY A 40 20.50 -7.20 -32.09
N ASP A 41 21.73 -6.72 -32.20
CA ASP A 41 22.70 -6.76 -31.11
C ASP A 41 22.40 -5.59 -30.15
N PRO A 42 21.75 -5.82 -28.99
CA PRO A 42 21.31 -4.76 -28.09
C PRO A 42 22.51 -4.05 -27.44
N GLY A 43 23.66 -4.74 -27.42
CA GLY A 43 24.94 -4.24 -26.97
C GLY A 43 25.69 -3.36 -27.94
N LYS A 44 25.31 -3.35 -29.22
CA LYS A 44 26.11 -2.66 -30.25
C LYS A 44 26.17 -1.14 -30.04
N GLY A 45 25.12 -0.54 -29.45
CA GLY A 45 25.11 0.88 -29.05
C GLY A 45 25.80 1.16 -27.71
N LEU A 46 26.10 0.11 -26.92
CA LEU A 46 26.80 0.20 -25.64
C LEU A 46 28.28 -0.23 -25.75
N ARG A 47 28.64 -1.00 -26.79
CA ARG A 47 30.00 -1.50 -27.10
C ARG A 47 30.62 -0.77 -28.28
N GLY A 48 31.32 0.32 -27.98
CA GLY A 48 32.32 0.94 -28.86
C GLY A 48 31.79 2.03 -29.81
N ARG A 49 32.51 3.17 -29.77
CA ARG A 49 32.33 4.44 -30.54
C ARG A 49 31.01 5.21 -30.40
N GLU A 50 29.98 4.64 -29.81
CA GLU A 50 28.82 5.39 -29.28
C GLU A 50 28.94 5.56 -27.76
N PRO A 51 28.33 6.60 -27.15
CA PRO A 51 28.66 6.99 -25.78
C PRO A 51 28.44 5.86 -24.78
N SER A 52 29.40 5.72 -23.85
CA SER A 52 29.34 4.77 -22.74
C SER A 52 28.06 4.95 -21.93
N PHE A 53 27.65 3.91 -21.20
CA PHE A 53 26.51 4.01 -20.29
C PHE A 53 26.65 5.19 -19.32
N ASP A 54 27.85 5.36 -18.76
CA ASP A 54 28.19 6.51 -17.91
C ASP A 54 27.96 7.85 -18.62
N PHE A 55 28.44 8.02 -19.85
CA PHE A 55 28.19 9.24 -20.61
C PHE A 55 26.69 9.48 -20.84
N ARG A 56 25.92 8.43 -21.13
CA ARG A 56 24.46 8.53 -21.32
C ARG A 56 23.76 8.96 -20.03
N VAL A 57 24.14 8.38 -18.90
CA VAL A 57 23.63 8.77 -17.57
C VAL A 57 23.94 10.24 -17.30
N GLN A 58 25.19 10.68 -17.51
CA GLN A 58 25.60 12.07 -17.29
C GLN A 58 24.89 13.03 -18.26
N GLN A 59 24.70 12.64 -19.52
CA GLN A 59 23.98 13.43 -20.50
C GLN A 59 22.50 13.59 -20.11
N ALA A 60 21.86 12.50 -19.70
CA ALA A 60 20.50 12.49 -19.20
C ALA A 60 20.36 13.38 -17.96
N ALA A 61 21.24 13.19 -16.96
CA ALA A 61 21.26 13.97 -15.73
C ALA A 61 21.37 15.47 -16.01
N ASN A 62 22.33 15.90 -16.84
CA ASN A 62 22.50 17.31 -17.19
C ASN A 62 21.30 17.90 -17.94
N ARG A 63 20.68 17.12 -18.84
CA ARG A 63 19.50 17.57 -19.59
C ARG A 63 18.28 17.71 -18.67
N ILE A 64 18.06 16.73 -17.81
CA ILE A 64 16.93 16.69 -16.88
C ILE A 64 17.10 17.77 -15.82
N ARG A 65 18.29 17.92 -15.24
CA ARG A 65 18.57 18.97 -14.25
C ARG A 65 18.24 20.36 -14.79
N LYS A 66 18.59 20.68 -16.03
CA LYS A 66 18.18 21.95 -16.67
C LYS A 66 16.67 22.15 -16.77
N LYS A 67 15.87 21.09 -16.85
CA LYS A 67 14.40 21.19 -16.80
C LYS A 67 13.92 21.43 -15.37
N LEU A 68 14.57 20.79 -14.38
CA LEU A 68 14.25 20.94 -12.96
C LEU A 68 14.65 22.31 -12.41
N ASP A 69 15.87 22.79 -12.71
CA ASP A 69 16.37 24.12 -12.34
C ASP A 69 15.56 25.27 -12.99
N ALA A 70 14.70 24.95 -13.97
CA ALA A 70 13.81 25.92 -14.61
C ALA A 70 12.42 25.98 -13.96
N ILE A 71 12.16 25.18 -12.93
CA ILE A 71 10.96 25.28 -12.11
C ILE A 71 11.07 26.56 -11.29
N ASP A 72 10.13 27.47 -11.51
CA ASP A 72 10.05 28.77 -10.84
C ASP A 72 8.92 28.72 -9.81
N LEU A 73 9.29 28.74 -8.52
CA LEU A 73 8.34 28.78 -7.42
C LEU A 73 8.11 30.21 -6.89
N GLU A 74 8.74 31.23 -7.50
CA GLU A 74 8.52 32.63 -7.13
C GLU A 74 7.23 33.18 -7.76
N ASP A 75 6.98 32.88 -9.05
CA ASP A 75 5.84 33.39 -9.82
C ASP A 75 4.85 32.28 -10.24
N LEU A 76 4.14 31.72 -9.26
CA LEU A 76 3.14 30.66 -9.47
C LEU A 76 1.95 31.15 -10.32
N ASP A 77 1.44 30.30 -11.24
CA ASP A 77 0.25 30.63 -12.05
C ASP A 77 -1.06 30.51 -11.24
N TYR A 78 -1.35 31.53 -10.42
CA TYR A 78 -2.64 31.65 -9.71
C TYR A 78 -3.86 31.72 -10.65
N GLY A 79 -3.67 32.07 -11.93
CA GLY A 79 -4.76 32.13 -12.91
C GLY A 79 -5.31 30.76 -13.29
N SER A 80 -4.46 29.73 -13.21
CA SER A 80 -4.81 28.33 -13.40
C SER A 80 -5.64 27.76 -12.24
N TYR A 81 -5.54 28.35 -11.04
CA TYR A 81 -6.16 27.84 -9.82
C TYR A 81 -7.70 27.80 -9.91
N ARG A 82 -8.30 26.71 -9.44
CA ARG A 82 -9.76 26.51 -9.38
C ARG A 82 -10.15 26.06 -7.97
N PRO A 83 -10.72 26.94 -7.14
CA PRO A 83 -10.99 26.60 -5.74
C PRO A 83 -12.03 25.49 -5.63
N SER A 84 -11.79 24.54 -4.73
CA SER A 84 -12.63 23.35 -4.48
C SER A 84 -13.96 23.63 -3.78
N GLY A 85 -14.33 24.91 -3.61
CA GLY A 85 -15.54 25.35 -2.90
C GLY A 85 -15.43 25.34 -1.38
N ARG A 86 -14.25 25.02 -0.83
CA ARG A 86 -13.89 25.23 0.59
C ARG A 86 -12.94 26.42 0.70
N TYR A 87 -12.97 27.10 1.84
CA TYR A 87 -11.91 28.05 2.20
C TYR A 87 -10.61 27.25 2.40
N MET A 88 -9.55 27.69 1.73
CA MET A 88 -8.18 27.18 1.88
C MET A 88 -7.29 28.35 2.25
N ASP A 89 -6.33 28.11 3.12
CA ASP A 89 -5.34 29.12 3.46
C ASP A 89 -4.39 29.34 2.29
N GLN A 90 -3.83 30.56 2.17
CA GLN A 90 -2.99 30.93 1.03
C GLN A 90 -1.80 29.97 0.84
N TRP A 91 -1.16 29.55 1.94
CA TRP A 91 -0.03 28.62 1.89
C TRP A 91 -0.42 27.25 1.32
N GLU A 92 -1.67 26.79 1.50
CA GLU A 92 -2.16 25.54 0.89
C GLU A 92 -2.33 25.71 -0.62
N VAL A 93 -2.81 26.89 -1.05
CA VAL A 93 -2.96 27.23 -2.48
C VAL A 93 -1.58 27.30 -3.15
N ASP A 94 -0.63 27.98 -2.52
CA ASP A 94 0.74 28.14 -3.04
C ASP A 94 1.41 26.77 -3.16
N TYR A 95 1.24 25.90 -2.16
CA TYR A 95 1.74 24.53 -2.19
C TYR A 95 1.10 23.69 -3.30
N GLU A 96 -0.24 23.73 -3.46
CA GLU A 96 -0.94 22.99 -4.55
C GLU A 96 -0.46 23.43 -5.95
N LEU A 97 -0.24 24.74 -6.14
CA LEU A 97 0.27 25.29 -7.40
C LEU A 97 1.72 24.88 -7.65
N ALA A 98 2.59 25.01 -6.65
CA ALA A 98 3.98 24.57 -6.74
C ALA A 98 4.09 23.07 -7.05
N GLN A 99 3.23 22.25 -6.43
CA GLN A 99 3.15 20.82 -6.71
C GLN A 99 2.68 20.54 -8.15
N THR A 100 1.77 21.37 -8.69
CA THR A 100 1.31 21.26 -10.08
C THR A 100 2.46 21.52 -11.06
N GLU A 101 3.23 22.60 -10.87
CA GLU A 101 4.41 22.93 -11.69
C GLU A 101 5.44 21.80 -11.69
N ILE A 102 5.77 21.26 -10.52
CA ILE A 102 6.66 20.10 -10.39
C ILE A 102 6.11 18.89 -11.16
N ASN A 103 4.83 18.58 -10.97
CA ASN A 103 4.19 17.42 -11.59
C ASN A 103 4.18 17.50 -13.11
N GLU A 104 3.97 18.69 -13.71
CA GLU A 104 3.98 18.86 -15.16
C GLU A 104 5.37 18.61 -15.77
N VAL A 105 6.43 19.12 -15.12
CA VAL A 105 7.81 18.89 -15.54
C VAL A 105 8.17 17.40 -15.41
N ILE A 106 7.84 16.79 -14.27
CA ILE A 106 8.09 15.37 -14.01
C ILE A 106 7.30 14.47 -14.96
N ALA A 107 6.04 14.79 -15.26
CA ALA A 107 5.22 14.04 -16.22
C ALA A 107 5.81 14.07 -17.63
N THR A 108 6.38 15.20 -18.04
CA THR A 108 7.09 15.31 -19.32
C THR A 108 8.33 14.41 -19.34
N ILE A 109 9.12 14.41 -18.26
CA ILE A 109 10.30 13.56 -18.13
C ILE A 109 9.91 12.08 -18.13
N SER A 110 8.88 11.68 -17.37
CA SER A 110 8.44 10.28 -17.30
C SER A 110 7.91 9.79 -18.65
N ALA A 111 7.18 10.64 -19.39
CA ALA A 111 6.72 10.34 -20.74
C ALA A 111 7.88 10.11 -21.71
N ASP A 112 8.94 10.94 -21.66
CA ASP A 112 10.16 10.77 -22.46
C ASP A 112 10.83 9.42 -22.15
N ILE A 113 10.95 9.07 -20.86
CA ILE A 113 11.54 7.79 -20.41
C ILE A 113 10.71 6.59 -20.88
N ALA A 114 9.38 6.67 -20.79
CA ALA A 114 8.45 5.62 -21.22
C ALA A 114 8.58 5.28 -22.71
N LEU A 115 8.95 6.24 -23.56
CA LEU A 115 9.19 5.98 -24.99
C LEU A 115 10.32 4.96 -25.22
N PHE A 116 11.36 4.96 -24.38
CA PHE A 116 12.43 3.95 -24.46
C PHE A 116 11.94 2.56 -24.05
N ILE A 117 11.09 2.48 -23.02
CA ILE A 117 10.47 1.21 -22.59
C ILE A 117 9.68 0.62 -23.76
N ARG A 118 8.76 1.40 -24.33
CA ARG A 118 7.87 0.97 -25.42
C ARG A 118 8.66 0.55 -26.66
N ALA A 119 9.77 1.23 -26.94
CA ALA A 119 10.67 0.89 -28.04
C ALA A 119 11.50 -0.39 -27.79
N GLY A 120 11.53 -0.92 -26.56
CA GLY A 120 12.38 -2.04 -26.16
C GLY A 120 13.85 -1.65 -25.91
N GLU A 121 14.16 -0.36 -25.81
CA GLU A 121 15.51 0.18 -25.66
C GLU A 121 15.93 0.24 -24.18
N MET A 122 16.00 -0.92 -23.51
CA MET A 122 16.17 -1.01 -22.06
C MET A 122 17.46 -0.38 -21.52
N GLY A 123 18.55 -0.40 -22.29
CA GLY A 123 19.78 0.30 -21.92
C GLY A 123 19.62 1.82 -21.87
N SER A 124 18.90 2.40 -22.84
CA SER A 124 18.59 3.83 -22.86
C SER A 124 17.61 4.19 -21.75
N PHE A 125 16.58 3.37 -21.54
CA PHE A 125 15.64 3.52 -20.43
C PHE A 125 16.35 3.61 -19.08
N LEU A 126 17.22 2.64 -18.76
CA LEU A 126 17.93 2.63 -17.47
C LEU A 126 18.91 3.79 -17.34
N ALA A 127 19.61 4.18 -18.41
CA ALA A 127 20.50 5.34 -18.38
C ALA A 127 19.73 6.64 -18.09
N GLU A 128 18.57 6.82 -18.72
CA GLU A 128 17.71 8.00 -18.54
C GLU A 128 17.07 8.01 -17.14
N TYR A 129 16.61 6.86 -16.67
CA TYR A 129 16.07 6.71 -15.32
C TYR A 129 17.13 7.02 -14.26
N THR A 130 18.33 6.43 -14.36
CA THR A 130 19.44 6.72 -13.45
C THR A 130 19.89 8.17 -13.56
N GLY A 131 19.94 8.74 -14.76
CA GLY A 131 20.21 10.17 -14.96
C GLY A 131 19.19 11.07 -14.28
N CYS A 132 17.91 10.72 -14.33
CA CYS A 132 16.84 11.45 -13.64
C CYS A 132 17.02 11.41 -12.11
N MET A 133 17.36 10.24 -11.56
CA MET A 133 17.64 10.07 -10.14
C MET A 133 18.79 10.96 -9.65
N ILE A 134 19.86 11.07 -10.45
CA ILE A 134 20.98 11.97 -10.16
C ILE A 134 20.55 13.42 -10.29
N ALA A 135 19.80 13.77 -11.33
CA ALA A 135 19.32 15.13 -11.58
C ALA A 135 18.44 15.64 -10.45
N ILE A 136 17.48 14.84 -9.95
CA ILE A 136 16.60 15.23 -8.84
C ILE A 136 17.41 15.59 -7.59
N ARG A 137 18.41 14.77 -7.25
CA ARG A 137 19.27 15.01 -6.07
C ARG A 137 20.19 16.22 -6.19
N GLN A 138 20.48 16.64 -7.41
CA GLN A 138 21.36 17.76 -7.70
C GLN A 138 20.60 19.01 -8.17
N ALA A 139 19.27 18.94 -8.24
CA ALA A 139 18.45 20.06 -8.67
C ALA A 139 18.51 21.15 -7.60
N GLU A 140 18.71 22.38 -8.05
CA GLU A 140 18.66 23.56 -7.18
C GLU A 140 17.38 24.32 -7.54
N ILE A 141 16.27 23.93 -6.90
CA ILE A 141 14.99 24.63 -7.07
C ILE A 141 15.04 25.92 -6.24
N ASP A 142 14.77 27.05 -6.90
CA ASP A 142 14.64 28.34 -6.24
C ASP A 142 13.24 28.44 -5.60
N ASP A 143 13.19 28.27 -4.28
CA ASP A 143 11.98 28.44 -3.44
C ASP A 143 12.18 29.61 -2.46
N PRO A 144 12.16 30.87 -2.94
CA PRO A 144 12.45 32.04 -2.11
C PRO A 144 11.39 32.26 -1.02
N ASN A 145 10.18 31.71 -1.22
CA ASN A 145 9.06 31.83 -0.30
C ASN A 145 8.96 30.67 0.68
N SER A 146 9.82 29.64 0.55
CA SER A 146 9.78 28.41 1.36
C SER A 146 8.39 27.76 1.36
N ILE A 147 7.79 27.66 0.17
CA ILE A 147 6.49 27.02 -0.05
C ILE A 147 6.59 25.53 0.27
N MET A 148 7.73 24.91 -0.05
CA MET A 148 8.02 23.50 0.23
C MET A 148 9.02 23.37 1.37
N GLU A 149 8.81 22.37 2.24
CA GLU A 149 9.76 22.04 3.31
C GLU A 149 11.07 21.47 2.74
N ASP A 150 10.95 20.58 1.74
CA ASP A 150 12.08 20.06 0.96
C ASP A 150 11.67 19.81 -0.51
N PRO A 151 12.02 20.71 -1.44
CA PRO A 151 11.72 20.55 -2.87
C PRO A 151 12.30 19.27 -3.48
N THR A 152 13.40 18.73 -2.94
CA THR A 152 14.02 17.50 -3.46
C THR A 152 13.17 16.28 -3.13
N ASP A 153 12.61 16.23 -1.93
CA ASP A 153 11.71 15.15 -1.52
C ASP A 153 10.40 15.19 -2.32
N GLU A 154 9.86 16.38 -2.59
CA GLU A 154 8.67 16.57 -3.43
C GLU A 154 8.90 16.13 -4.89
N LEU A 155 10.06 16.46 -5.46
CA LEU A 155 10.47 15.94 -6.77
C LEU A 155 10.55 14.41 -6.78
N TRP A 156 11.07 13.80 -5.71
CA TRP A 156 11.20 12.35 -5.60
C TRP A 156 9.86 11.64 -5.50
N GLU A 157 8.93 12.14 -4.70
CA GLU A 157 7.59 11.56 -4.59
C GLU A 157 6.80 11.74 -5.90
N SER A 158 6.88 12.92 -6.52
CA SER A 158 6.30 13.17 -7.83
C SER A 158 6.85 12.22 -8.90
N PHE A 159 8.17 11.99 -8.91
CA PHE A 159 8.81 11.04 -9.83
C PHE A 159 8.40 9.59 -9.55
N ARG A 160 8.31 9.20 -8.27
CA ARG A 160 7.83 7.85 -7.90
C ARG A 160 6.40 7.62 -8.40
N GLU A 161 5.51 8.58 -8.21
CA GLU A 161 4.13 8.48 -8.66
C GLU A 161 4.03 8.44 -10.19
N ALA A 162 4.78 9.30 -10.89
CA ALA A 162 4.80 9.36 -12.34
C ALA A 162 5.39 8.11 -13.02
N THR A 163 6.12 7.28 -12.28
CA THR A 163 6.78 6.06 -12.80
C THR A 163 6.08 4.76 -12.38
N LYS A 164 4.97 4.83 -11.65
CA LYS A 164 4.21 3.65 -11.16
C LYS A 164 3.80 2.66 -12.26
N ASP A 165 3.54 3.16 -13.46
CA ASP A 165 3.07 2.35 -14.59
C ASP A 165 4.20 1.70 -15.39
N PHE A 166 5.47 2.03 -15.10
CA PHE A 166 6.63 1.52 -15.85
C PHE A 166 6.73 -0.01 -15.80
N GLU A 167 6.37 -0.64 -14.69
CA GLU A 167 6.35 -2.11 -14.62
C GLU A 167 5.38 -2.72 -15.64
N SER A 168 4.20 -2.12 -15.79
CA SER A 168 3.19 -2.59 -16.75
C SER A 168 3.66 -2.37 -18.18
N GLU A 169 4.34 -1.24 -18.45
CA GLU A 169 4.92 -0.95 -19.76
C GLU A 169 6.06 -1.91 -20.10
N ILE A 170 6.94 -2.24 -19.15
CA ILE A 170 8.02 -3.22 -19.33
C ILE A 170 7.44 -4.59 -19.69
N ARG A 171 6.35 -5.01 -19.04
CA ARG A 171 5.68 -6.28 -19.34
C ARG A 171 5.00 -6.30 -20.71
N SER A 172 4.69 -5.13 -21.27
CA SER A 172 4.04 -5.01 -22.59
C SER A 172 5.00 -5.19 -23.77
N VAL A 173 6.31 -5.17 -23.53
CA VAL A 173 7.32 -5.27 -24.58
C VAL A 173 8.04 -6.62 -24.58
N VAL A 174 8.54 -7.04 -25.74
CA VAL A 174 9.26 -8.30 -25.89
C VAL A 174 10.74 -8.08 -25.58
N LEU A 175 11.27 -8.76 -24.56
CA LEU A 175 12.66 -8.63 -24.12
C LEU A 175 13.50 -9.86 -24.52
N ASN A 176 14.68 -9.61 -25.11
CA ASN A 176 15.66 -10.67 -25.40
C ASN A 176 16.53 -10.93 -24.15
N PRO A 177 16.57 -12.16 -23.61
CA PRO A 177 17.41 -12.49 -22.45
C PRO A 177 18.90 -12.19 -22.67
N SER A 178 19.47 -12.43 -23.86
CA SER A 178 20.88 -12.09 -24.14
C SER A 178 21.15 -10.60 -24.13
N GLY A 179 20.23 -9.80 -24.66
CA GLY A 179 20.29 -8.33 -24.57
C GLY A 179 20.21 -7.83 -23.14
N MET A 180 19.27 -8.38 -22.38
CA MET A 180 19.10 -8.05 -20.98
C MET A 180 20.32 -8.41 -20.13
N GLY A 181 20.99 -9.53 -20.41
CA GLY A 181 22.20 -9.92 -19.70
C GLY A 181 23.31 -8.87 -19.81
N GLU A 182 23.44 -8.25 -20.98
CA GLU A 182 24.37 -7.14 -21.18
C GLU A 182 23.94 -5.86 -20.48
N VAL A 183 22.67 -5.48 -20.62
CA VAL A 183 22.12 -4.27 -19.97
C VAL A 183 22.28 -4.35 -18.45
N VAL A 184 21.95 -5.50 -17.84
CA VAL A 184 22.11 -5.73 -16.40
C VAL A 184 23.59 -5.73 -15.99
N THR A 185 24.46 -6.37 -16.79
CA THR A 185 25.91 -6.35 -16.54
C THR A 185 26.46 -4.93 -16.48
N ILE A 186 26.06 -4.10 -17.45
CA ILE A 186 26.51 -2.71 -17.55
C ILE A 186 25.96 -1.88 -16.38
N LEU A 187 24.67 -2.01 -16.06
CA LEU A 187 24.05 -1.28 -14.96
C LEU A 187 24.72 -1.61 -13.62
N MET A 188 24.78 -2.90 -13.27
CA MET A 188 25.38 -3.35 -12.02
C MET A 188 26.86 -2.97 -11.94
N GLY A 189 27.61 -3.15 -13.04
CA GLY A 189 29.01 -2.73 -13.12
C GLY A 189 29.19 -1.23 -12.88
N TRP A 190 28.31 -0.40 -13.46
CA TRP A 190 28.32 1.04 -13.24
C TRP A 190 28.08 1.38 -11.76
N PHE A 191 27.09 0.76 -11.11
CA PHE A 191 26.83 0.96 -9.68
C PHE A 191 27.98 0.51 -8.77
N LEU A 192 28.62 -0.62 -9.07
CA LEU A 192 29.80 -1.08 -8.33
C LEU A 192 30.96 -0.07 -8.44
N SER A 193 31.10 0.62 -9.58
CA SER A 193 32.11 1.67 -9.76
C SER A 193 31.76 3.03 -9.15
N HIS A 194 30.47 3.27 -8.85
CA HIS A 194 29.95 4.56 -8.36
C HIS A 194 29.29 4.45 -6.97
N GLN A 195 29.67 3.47 -6.14
CA GLN A 195 29.08 3.26 -4.80
C GLN A 195 29.12 4.50 -3.89
N ASN A 196 30.01 5.45 -4.14
CA ASN A 196 30.12 6.70 -3.38
C ASN A 196 29.00 7.72 -3.66
N GLU A 197 28.18 7.52 -4.69
CA GLU A 197 27.10 8.46 -5.06
C GLU A 197 25.85 8.33 -4.17
N ASN A 198 25.86 7.42 -3.19
CA ASN A 198 24.76 7.19 -2.22
C ASN A 198 23.38 6.99 -2.89
N LEU A 199 23.33 6.55 -4.15
CA LEU A 199 22.08 6.37 -4.90
C LEU A 199 21.26 5.22 -4.30
N SER A 200 20.02 5.52 -3.90
CA SER A 200 19.09 4.48 -3.45
C SER A 200 18.70 3.61 -4.64
N THR A 201 19.07 2.34 -4.61
CA THR A 201 18.80 1.41 -5.71
C THR A 201 17.41 0.79 -5.66
N GLY A 202 16.60 1.05 -4.61
CA GLY A 202 15.35 0.32 -4.36
C GLY A 202 14.39 0.26 -5.56
N LEU A 203 14.05 1.42 -6.15
CA LEU A 203 13.16 1.49 -7.32
C LEU A 203 13.80 0.89 -8.57
N LEU A 204 15.11 1.11 -8.74
CA LEU A 204 15.85 0.62 -9.89
C LEU A 204 15.99 -0.91 -9.87
N ASP A 205 16.22 -1.49 -8.70
CA ASP A 205 16.24 -2.94 -8.48
C ASP A 205 14.85 -3.54 -8.70
N GLN A 206 13.78 -2.85 -8.29
CA GLN A 206 12.41 -3.27 -8.58
C GLN A 206 12.14 -3.34 -10.09
N LEU A 207 12.46 -2.29 -10.84
CA LEU A 207 12.27 -2.25 -12.29
C LEU A 207 13.14 -3.28 -13.03
N THR A 208 14.42 -3.40 -12.63
CA THR A 208 15.34 -4.36 -13.23
C THR A 208 14.93 -5.81 -12.94
N ASN A 209 14.43 -6.10 -11.73
CA ASN A 209 13.83 -7.38 -11.38
C ASN A 209 12.64 -7.73 -12.27
N VAL A 210 11.74 -6.77 -12.55
CA VAL A 210 10.63 -6.99 -13.49
C VAL A 210 11.15 -7.35 -14.89
N MET A 211 12.16 -6.63 -15.39
CA MET A 211 12.77 -6.95 -16.68
C MET A 211 13.38 -8.35 -16.71
N VAL A 212 14.13 -8.74 -15.67
CA VAL A 212 14.77 -10.06 -15.57
C VAL A 212 13.74 -11.18 -15.55
N LYS A 213 12.68 -11.04 -14.73
CA LYS A 213 11.59 -12.02 -14.65
C LYS A 213 10.86 -12.13 -15.99
N HIS A 214 10.61 -11.00 -16.65
CA HIS A 214 9.90 -10.95 -17.93
C HIS A 214 10.73 -11.49 -19.10
N SER A 215 12.03 -11.20 -19.15
CA SER A 215 12.92 -11.70 -20.20
C SER A 215 13.35 -13.15 -20.00
N GLY A 216 13.15 -13.72 -18.81
CA GLY A 216 13.70 -15.02 -18.44
C GLY A 216 15.23 -15.05 -18.43
N LEU A 217 15.88 -13.93 -18.04
CA LEU A 217 17.34 -13.84 -18.02
C LEU A 217 17.92 -14.88 -17.04
N THR A 218 18.91 -15.64 -17.49
CA THR A 218 19.69 -16.59 -16.68
C THR A 218 21.11 -16.06 -16.46
N LEU A 219 21.96 -16.82 -15.75
CA LEU A 219 23.37 -16.48 -15.52
C LEU A 219 24.21 -16.50 -16.81
N SER A 220 23.89 -17.34 -17.80
CA SER A 220 24.76 -17.57 -18.95
C SER A 220 25.01 -16.35 -19.85
N PRO A 221 24.07 -15.41 -20.04
CA PRO A 221 24.31 -14.22 -20.87
C PRO A 221 24.98 -13.07 -20.11
N LEU A 222 25.22 -13.20 -18.80
CA LEU A 222 25.92 -12.18 -18.02
C LEU A 222 27.40 -12.13 -18.39
N LYS A 223 27.93 -10.92 -18.53
CA LYS A 223 29.34 -10.66 -18.86
C LYS A 223 30.07 -10.02 -17.69
N MET A 224 29.84 -10.54 -16.49
CA MET A 224 30.46 -10.07 -15.25
C MET A 224 31.11 -11.23 -14.51
N SER A 225 32.10 -10.93 -13.67
CA SER A 225 32.72 -11.95 -12.83
C SER A 225 31.72 -12.44 -11.77
N ALA A 226 31.89 -13.68 -11.29
CA ALA A 226 31.05 -14.20 -10.21
C ALA A 226 31.18 -13.37 -8.92
N GLU A 227 32.38 -12.82 -8.67
CA GLU A 227 32.63 -11.95 -7.51
C GLU A 227 31.84 -10.64 -7.62
N ASP A 228 31.87 -9.98 -8.77
CA ASP A 228 31.14 -8.73 -8.99
C ASP A 228 29.62 -8.96 -8.95
N PHE A 229 29.15 -10.08 -9.50
CA PHE A 229 27.74 -10.46 -9.41
C PHE A 229 27.29 -10.64 -7.95
N CYS A 230 28.08 -11.31 -7.12
CA CYS A 230 27.79 -11.48 -5.69
C CYS A 230 27.80 -10.14 -4.95
N LYS A 231 28.76 -9.25 -5.22
CA LYS A 231 28.80 -7.89 -4.63
C LYS A 231 27.58 -7.06 -5.01
N ALA A 232 27.06 -7.24 -6.23
CA ALA A 232 25.86 -6.55 -6.68
C ALA A 232 24.61 -6.96 -5.88
N SER A 233 24.61 -8.11 -5.18
CA SER A 233 23.45 -8.56 -4.38
C SER A 233 23.06 -7.61 -3.25
N ASP A 234 24.00 -6.79 -2.75
CA ASP A 234 23.70 -5.81 -1.70
C ASP A 234 22.96 -4.59 -2.26
N SER A 235 23.23 -4.23 -3.52
CA SER A 235 22.60 -3.09 -4.21
C SER A 235 21.36 -3.50 -5.01
N PHE A 236 21.33 -4.72 -5.53
CA PHE A 236 20.28 -5.23 -6.42
C PHE A 236 19.77 -6.61 -5.95
N PRO A 237 19.31 -6.75 -4.69
CA PRO A 237 18.95 -8.05 -4.13
C PRO A 237 17.81 -8.73 -4.89
N LYS A 238 16.79 -7.99 -5.34
CA LYS A 238 15.64 -8.57 -6.07
C LYS A 238 16.07 -9.05 -7.45
N THR A 239 16.85 -8.25 -8.18
CA THR A 239 17.36 -8.60 -9.51
C THR A 239 18.32 -9.79 -9.43
N TYR A 240 19.25 -9.77 -8.48
CA TYR A 240 20.19 -10.86 -8.21
C TYR A 240 19.45 -12.18 -7.98
N LEU A 241 18.45 -12.19 -7.10
CA LEU A 241 17.65 -13.39 -6.82
C LEU A 241 16.83 -13.83 -8.03
N ALA A 242 16.26 -12.92 -8.82
CA ALA A 242 15.51 -13.29 -10.01
C ALA A 242 16.37 -14.01 -11.06
N ILE A 243 17.62 -13.57 -11.27
CA ILE A 243 18.57 -14.24 -12.16
C ILE A 243 18.91 -15.64 -11.65
N LEU A 244 19.18 -15.77 -10.35
CA LEU A 244 19.45 -17.07 -9.74
C LEU A 244 18.24 -18.00 -9.85
N ARG A 245 17.02 -17.50 -9.61
CA ARG A 245 15.80 -18.31 -9.69
C ARG A 245 15.61 -18.94 -11.07
N ASN A 246 15.99 -18.22 -12.13
CA ASN A 246 15.92 -18.69 -13.51
C ASN A 246 17.07 -19.67 -13.88
N SER A 247 18.10 -19.81 -13.05
CA SER A 247 19.36 -20.49 -13.41
C SER A 247 19.73 -21.65 -12.49
N ASP A 248 19.70 -21.39 -11.18
CA ASP A 248 20.13 -22.30 -10.13
C ASP A 248 19.22 -22.11 -8.91
N ILE A 249 18.19 -22.97 -8.82
CA ILE A 249 17.21 -22.93 -7.74
C ILE A 249 17.81 -23.22 -6.37
N ALA A 250 18.91 -23.99 -6.30
CA ALA A 250 19.53 -24.35 -5.03
C ALA A 250 20.29 -23.14 -4.47
N THR A 251 21.09 -22.47 -5.29
CA THR A 251 21.77 -21.22 -4.91
C THR A 251 20.76 -20.11 -4.63
N TRP A 252 19.71 -19.98 -5.46
CA TRP A 252 18.63 -19.04 -5.22
C TRP A 252 18.03 -19.21 -3.83
N LYS A 253 17.69 -20.45 -3.43
CA LYS A 253 17.07 -20.71 -2.13
C LYS A 253 17.99 -20.29 -0.97
N SER A 254 19.27 -20.66 -1.04
CA SER A 254 20.27 -20.32 -0.03
C SER A 254 20.43 -18.81 0.13
N GLU A 255 20.52 -18.07 -0.98
CA GLU A 255 20.67 -16.62 -0.96
C GLU A 255 19.38 -15.89 -0.58
N ALA A 256 18.23 -16.38 -1.04
CA ALA A 256 16.94 -15.84 -0.64
C ALA A 256 16.72 -15.99 0.87
N GLU A 257 17.13 -17.11 1.47
CA GLU A 257 17.08 -17.28 2.92
C GLU A 257 17.97 -16.27 3.67
N ARG A 258 19.16 -15.96 3.14
CA ARG A 258 20.06 -14.95 3.72
C ARG A 258 19.42 -13.56 3.66
N LEU A 259 18.93 -13.17 2.48
CA LEU A 259 18.39 -11.83 2.21
C LEU A 259 16.97 -11.61 2.76
N ALA A 260 16.18 -12.66 2.97
CA ALA A 260 14.84 -12.56 3.55
C ALA A 260 14.83 -12.00 4.97
N THR A 261 15.97 -12.02 5.68
CA THR A 261 16.08 -11.48 7.05
C THR A 261 15.91 -9.96 7.13
N SER A 262 16.12 -9.24 6.02
CA SER A 262 16.04 -7.78 5.95
C SER A 262 15.00 -7.27 4.95
N SER A 263 14.30 -8.17 4.23
CA SER A 263 13.35 -7.78 3.19
C SER A 263 12.05 -8.61 3.27
N PRO A 264 10.90 -7.97 3.59
CA PRO A 264 9.61 -8.67 3.64
C PRO A 264 9.17 -9.19 2.27
N ASP A 265 9.56 -8.52 1.18
CA ASP A 265 9.25 -8.96 -0.19
C ASP A 265 9.97 -10.27 -0.54
N ILE A 266 11.25 -10.38 -0.19
CA ILE A 266 12.04 -11.60 -0.41
C ILE A 266 11.52 -12.72 0.49
N ALA A 267 11.19 -12.40 1.75
CA ALA A 267 10.56 -13.36 2.65
C ALA A 267 9.23 -13.89 2.09
N ARG A 268 8.38 -13.01 1.55
CA ARG A 268 7.14 -13.39 0.88
C ARG A 268 7.40 -14.28 -0.33
N GLU A 269 8.34 -13.91 -1.22
CA GLU A 269 8.68 -14.70 -2.41
C GLU A 269 9.18 -16.11 -2.04
N LEU A 270 9.96 -16.22 -0.97
CA LEU A 270 10.47 -17.49 -0.46
C LEU A 270 9.36 -18.35 0.17
N LEU A 271 8.39 -17.72 0.85
CA LEU A 271 7.21 -18.39 1.38
C LEU A 271 6.28 -18.86 0.27
N GLU A 272 6.06 -18.06 -0.78
CA GLU A 272 5.29 -18.47 -1.97
C GLU A 272 5.89 -19.71 -2.61
N TYR A 273 7.21 -19.71 -2.83
CA TYR A 273 7.91 -20.88 -3.33
C TYR A 273 7.72 -22.10 -2.42
N GLY A 274 7.86 -21.92 -1.10
CA GLY A 274 7.65 -22.98 -0.13
C GLY A 274 6.23 -23.54 -0.17
N TYR A 275 5.23 -22.66 -0.27
CA TYR A 275 3.83 -23.04 -0.31
C TYR A 275 3.51 -23.90 -1.54
N GLU A 276 4.03 -23.52 -2.71
CA GLU A 276 3.80 -24.21 -3.98
C GLU A 276 4.60 -25.52 -4.13
N ASN A 277 5.86 -25.54 -3.65
CA ASN A 277 6.81 -26.58 -4.02
C ASN A 277 7.33 -27.41 -2.83
N ALA A 278 7.26 -26.89 -1.60
CA ALA A 278 7.86 -27.52 -0.42
C ALA A 278 7.10 -27.15 0.88
N PRO A 279 5.91 -27.73 1.13
CA PRO A 279 5.04 -27.30 2.24
C PRO A 279 5.73 -27.30 3.61
N GLU A 280 6.58 -28.28 3.90
CA GLU A 280 7.32 -28.34 5.17
C GLU A 280 8.28 -27.15 5.34
N PHE A 281 8.89 -26.70 4.25
CA PHE A 281 9.74 -25.51 4.25
C PHE A 281 8.93 -24.24 4.51
N PHE A 282 7.72 -24.13 3.94
CA PHE A 282 6.81 -23.03 4.20
C PHE A 282 6.50 -22.90 5.70
N TYR A 283 6.05 -23.98 6.35
CA TYR A 283 5.74 -23.95 7.79
C TYR A 283 6.98 -23.68 8.65
N GLN A 284 8.14 -24.22 8.27
CA GLN A 284 9.40 -23.96 8.96
C GLN A 284 9.80 -22.48 8.96
N LYS A 285 9.52 -21.75 7.87
CA LYS A 285 9.93 -20.35 7.70
C LYS A 285 8.84 -19.33 8.03
N ALA A 286 7.56 -19.70 7.92
CA ALA A 286 6.43 -18.79 8.11
C ALA A 286 6.41 -18.15 9.51
N GLY A 287 6.64 -18.93 10.57
CA GLY A 287 6.70 -18.40 11.94
C GLY A 287 7.83 -17.38 12.16
N PRO A 288 9.10 -17.74 11.88
CA PRO A 288 10.22 -16.81 11.98
C PRO A 288 10.03 -15.53 11.16
N PHE A 289 9.56 -15.61 9.92
CA PHE A 289 9.34 -14.42 9.10
C PHE A 289 8.16 -13.59 9.60
N PHE A 290 7.08 -14.21 10.06
CA PHE A 290 5.96 -13.49 10.63
C PHE A 290 6.36 -12.71 11.88
N HIS A 291 7.23 -13.26 12.72
CA HIS A 291 7.72 -12.57 13.92
C HIS A 291 8.45 -11.25 13.59
N VAL A 292 9.19 -11.23 12.47
CA VAL A 292 9.94 -10.04 12.04
C VAL A 292 9.08 -9.08 11.20
N PHE A 293 8.23 -9.62 10.32
CA PHE A 293 7.47 -8.87 9.31
C PHE A 293 5.95 -9.06 9.48
N SER A 294 5.46 -8.92 10.72
CA SER A 294 4.05 -9.21 11.02
C SER A 294 3.11 -8.32 10.21
N GLN A 295 3.48 -7.05 10.00
CA GLN A 295 2.65 -6.07 9.29
C GLN A 295 2.54 -6.38 7.79
N GLU A 296 3.59 -6.90 7.18
CA GLU A 296 3.68 -7.13 5.74
C GLU A 296 3.17 -8.52 5.34
N LEU A 297 3.19 -9.49 6.27
CA LEU A 297 2.91 -10.90 5.97
C LEU A 297 1.59 -11.42 6.52
N PHE A 298 0.89 -10.72 7.44
CA PHE A 298 -0.29 -11.29 8.10
C PHE A 298 -1.41 -11.68 7.13
N GLU A 299 -1.70 -10.87 6.10
CA GLU A 299 -2.75 -11.20 5.11
C GLU A 299 -2.33 -12.41 4.28
N PHE A 300 -1.10 -12.37 3.75
CA PHE A 300 -0.54 -13.43 2.94
C PHE A 300 -0.57 -14.79 3.65
N LEU A 301 -0.18 -14.82 4.93
CA LEU A 301 -0.12 -16.02 5.75
C LEU A 301 -1.51 -16.47 6.22
N ALA A 302 -2.40 -15.55 6.60
CA ALA A 302 -3.74 -15.90 7.07
C ALA A 302 -4.53 -16.71 6.02
N ASP A 303 -4.31 -16.42 4.74
CA ASP A 303 -5.01 -17.09 3.64
C ASP A 303 -4.37 -18.43 3.23
N ARG A 304 -3.16 -18.74 3.71
CA ARG A 304 -2.36 -19.91 3.27
C ARG A 304 -2.03 -20.90 4.36
N LEU A 305 -2.09 -20.49 5.63
CA LEU A 305 -1.86 -21.39 6.75
C LEU A 305 -3.04 -22.36 6.92
N ASP A 306 -2.71 -23.64 7.06
CA ASP A 306 -3.63 -24.71 7.42
C ASP A 306 -3.58 -24.90 8.95
N PRO A 307 -4.66 -24.58 9.69
CA PRO A 307 -4.70 -24.76 11.13
C PRO A 307 -4.54 -26.22 11.58
N VAL A 308 -4.74 -27.21 10.70
CA VAL A 308 -4.50 -28.63 11.01
C VAL A 308 -2.99 -28.92 11.09
N ARG A 309 -2.17 -28.24 10.28
CA ARG A 309 -0.71 -28.43 10.25
C ARG A 309 0.00 -27.65 11.33
N ASP A 310 -0.34 -26.38 11.51
CA ASP A 310 0.23 -25.52 12.55
C ASP A 310 -0.82 -24.56 13.14
N ARG A 311 -1.61 -25.10 14.08
CA ARG A 311 -2.66 -24.37 14.78
C ARG A 311 -2.13 -23.15 15.53
N ALA A 312 -0.94 -23.26 16.14
CA ALA A 312 -0.36 -22.20 16.94
C ALA A 312 0.04 -21.00 16.08
N LEU A 313 0.70 -21.26 14.94
CA LEU A 313 1.05 -20.20 14.00
C LEU A 313 -0.19 -19.57 13.36
N ALA A 314 -1.15 -20.39 12.91
CA ALA A 314 -2.40 -19.90 12.33
C ALA A 314 -3.15 -18.99 13.31
N ARG A 315 -3.25 -19.40 14.58
CA ARG A 315 -3.83 -18.59 15.65
C ARG A 315 -3.09 -17.25 15.82
N ASN A 316 -1.76 -17.27 15.91
CA ASN A 316 -0.97 -16.04 16.10
C ASN A 316 -1.14 -15.04 14.95
N VAL A 317 -1.15 -15.53 13.71
CA VAL A 317 -1.36 -14.71 12.51
C VAL A 317 -2.77 -14.11 12.49
N LEU A 318 -3.80 -14.93 12.77
CA LEU A 318 -5.19 -14.47 12.81
C LEU A 318 -5.44 -13.51 13.98
N GLU A 319 -4.81 -13.72 15.13
CA GLU A 319 -4.88 -12.79 16.27
C GLU A 319 -4.37 -11.40 15.88
N TYR A 320 -3.22 -11.34 15.21
CA TYR A 320 -2.67 -10.09 14.68
C TYR A 320 -3.61 -9.45 13.65
N LYS A 321 -4.14 -10.25 12.71
CA LYS A 321 -5.10 -9.78 11.68
C LYS A 321 -6.35 -9.17 12.33
N VAL A 322 -6.92 -9.84 13.32
CA VAL A 322 -8.11 -9.37 14.07
C VAL A 322 -7.82 -8.03 14.75
N ILE A 323 -6.69 -7.91 15.44
CA ILE A 323 -6.28 -6.68 16.12
C ILE A 323 -6.05 -5.53 15.13
N LYS A 324 -5.46 -5.80 13.95
CA LYS A 324 -5.17 -4.76 12.96
C LYS A 324 -6.37 -4.34 12.13
N LYS A 325 -7.26 -5.27 11.76
CA LYS A 325 -8.39 -5.02 10.86
C LYS A 325 -9.70 -4.76 11.57
N ASN A 326 -9.82 -5.08 12.87
CA ASN A 326 -11.06 -4.96 13.64
C ASN A 326 -12.24 -5.66 12.93
N SER A 327 -12.02 -6.90 12.50
CA SER A 327 -12.94 -7.67 11.67
C SER A 327 -13.59 -8.79 12.46
N LEU A 328 -14.92 -8.70 12.67
CA LEU A 328 -15.66 -9.73 13.40
C LEU A 328 -15.66 -11.07 12.64
N SER A 329 -15.62 -11.05 11.30
CA SER A 329 -15.49 -12.26 10.50
C SER A 329 -14.16 -12.98 10.76
N ASP A 330 -13.05 -12.25 10.85
CA ASP A 330 -11.75 -12.85 11.18
C ASP A 330 -11.74 -13.35 12.64
N TYR A 331 -12.39 -12.63 13.57
CA TYR A 331 -12.53 -13.08 14.95
C TYR A 331 -13.29 -14.40 15.04
N LYS A 332 -14.39 -14.57 14.30
CA LYS A 332 -15.15 -15.81 14.28
C LYS A 332 -14.30 -17.01 13.85
N ILE A 333 -13.41 -16.81 12.87
CA ILE A 333 -12.47 -17.86 12.45
C ILE A 333 -11.47 -18.15 13.58
N LEU A 334 -10.85 -17.12 14.15
CA LEU A 334 -9.92 -17.24 15.27
C LEU A 334 -10.56 -17.93 16.49
N ALA A 335 -11.82 -17.65 16.77
CA ALA A 335 -12.56 -18.24 17.88
C ALA A 335 -12.64 -19.77 17.81
N THR A 336 -12.63 -20.35 16.59
CA THR A 336 -12.60 -21.82 16.40
C THR A 336 -11.24 -22.45 16.71
N LEU A 337 -10.18 -21.63 16.81
CA LEU A 337 -8.81 -22.07 17.03
C LEU A 337 -8.38 -21.95 18.51
N PHE A 338 -9.21 -21.37 19.37
CA PHE A 338 -8.94 -21.36 20.80
C PHE A 338 -9.20 -22.73 21.42
N ASP A 339 -8.28 -23.18 22.25
CA ASP A 339 -8.40 -24.44 22.98
C ASP A 339 -9.08 -24.25 24.33
N THR A 340 -8.99 -23.04 24.89
CA THR A 340 -9.53 -22.69 26.20
C THR A 340 -10.17 -21.30 26.20
N ASP A 341 -11.08 -21.06 27.14
CA ASP A 341 -11.60 -19.70 27.37
C ASP A 341 -10.50 -18.75 27.90
N ALA A 342 -9.47 -19.27 28.56
CA ALA A 342 -8.33 -18.47 29.02
C ALA A 342 -7.60 -17.79 27.85
N ASP A 343 -7.52 -18.46 26.70
CA ASP A 343 -6.96 -17.91 25.48
C ASP A 343 -7.77 -16.72 24.95
N LYS A 344 -9.10 -16.83 24.99
CA LYS A 344 -10.02 -15.75 24.64
C LYS A 344 -9.83 -14.55 25.57
N GLU A 345 -9.70 -14.79 26.88
CA GLU A 345 -9.46 -13.71 27.85
C GLU A 345 -8.18 -12.92 27.54
N VAL A 346 -7.11 -13.60 27.10
CA VAL A 346 -5.86 -12.92 26.73
C VAL A 346 -6.09 -11.98 25.54
N LEU A 347 -6.81 -12.43 24.51
CA LEU A 347 -7.15 -11.57 23.37
C LEU A 347 -8.06 -10.41 23.77
N LEU A 348 -9.09 -10.67 24.55
CA LEU A 348 -10.04 -9.63 24.99
C LEU A 348 -9.35 -8.53 25.79
N LYS A 349 -8.40 -8.89 26.66
CA LYS A 349 -7.55 -7.89 27.36
C LYS A 349 -6.68 -7.08 26.41
N LYS A 350 -6.15 -7.68 25.35
CA LYS A 350 -5.41 -6.94 24.31
C LYS A 350 -6.33 -5.94 23.61
N LEU A 351 -7.53 -6.36 23.22
CA LEU A 351 -8.52 -5.49 22.57
C LEU A 351 -8.99 -4.36 23.49
N GLU A 352 -9.18 -4.63 24.78
CA GLU A 352 -9.55 -3.62 25.79
C GLU A 352 -8.50 -2.53 25.98
N GLY A 353 -7.22 -2.84 25.71
CA GLY A 353 -6.13 -1.87 25.70
C GLY A 353 -6.04 -1.02 24.43
N LEU A 354 -6.82 -1.32 23.39
CA LEU A 354 -6.85 -0.56 22.14
C LEU A 354 -7.94 0.52 22.21
N TYR A 355 -7.70 1.65 21.52
CA TYR A 355 -8.66 2.77 21.41
C TYR A 355 -9.87 2.48 20.50
N ASN A 356 -10.38 1.23 20.47
CA ASN A 356 -11.54 0.85 19.66
C ASN A 356 -12.51 -0.04 20.46
N ASP A 357 -13.30 0.59 21.33
CA ASP A 357 -14.34 -0.09 22.10
C ASP A 357 -15.49 -0.63 21.22
N CYS A 358 -15.67 -0.09 20.01
CA CYS A 358 -16.73 -0.55 19.13
C CYS A 358 -16.48 -2.01 18.72
N PHE A 359 -15.30 -2.29 18.17
CA PHE A 359 -14.96 -3.66 17.79
C PHE A 359 -14.98 -4.62 18.99
N LEU A 360 -14.49 -4.18 20.16
CA LEU A 360 -14.53 -5.00 21.38
C LEU A 360 -15.97 -5.39 21.76
N VAL A 361 -16.93 -4.47 21.66
CA VAL A 361 -18.33 -4.80 21.99
C VAL A 361 -18.96 -5.74 20.98
N GLU A 362 -18.64 -5.67 19.68
CA GLU A 362 -19.09 -6.68 18.70
C GLU A 362 -18.60 -8.08 19.07
N VAL A 363 -17.33 -8.18 19.48
CA VAL A 363 -16.71 -9.43 19.91
C VAL A 363 -17.39 -9.95 21.18
N LEU A 364 -17.61 -9.09 22.19
CA LEU A 364 -18.26 -9.48 23.43
C LEU A 364 -19.73 -9.86 23.21
N GLU A 365 -20.44 -9.20 22.31
CA GLU A 365 -21.81 -9.55 21.93
C GLU A 365 -21.86 -10.93 21.29
N TYR A 366 -20.94 -11.20 20.35
CA TYR A 366 -20.83 -12.51 19.71
C TYR A 366 -20.55 -13.64 20.74
N GLU A 367 -19.67 -13.38 21.71
CA GLU A 367 -19.39 -14.31 22.81
C GLU A 367 -20.46 -14.29 23.93
N ARG A 368 -21.53 -13.49 23.77
CA ARG A 368 -22.65 -13.33 24.73
C ARG A 368 -22.20 -12.86 26.13
N ARG A 369 -21.12 -12.08 26.19
CA ARG A 369 -20.54 -11.53 27.43
C ARG A 369 -21.14 -10.17 27.79
N TYR A 370 -22.46 -10.14 27.93
CA TYR A 370 -23.22 -8.91 28.14
C TYR A 370 -22.83 -8.17 29.43
N GLU A 371 -22.41 -8.87 30.47
CA GLU A 371 -21.94 -8.25 31.72
C GLU A 371 -20.67 -7.42 31.50
N ASP A 372 -19.77 -7.85 30.62
CA ASP A 372 -18.54 -7.13 30.33
C ASP A 372 -18.79 -5.91 29.44
N ILE A 373 -19.75 -5.99 28.52
CA ILE A 373 -20.27 -4.82 27.79
C ILE A 373 -20.84 -3.79 28.79
N LEU A 374 -21.60 -4.25 29.79
CA LEU A 374 -22.13 -3.36 30.83
C LEU A 374 -21.02 -2.70 31.66
N LYS A 375 -19.95 -3.43 32.00
CA LYS A 375 -18.76 -2.87 32.67
C LYS A 375 -18.09 -1.80 31.80
N LEU A 376 -17.94 -2.05 30.49
CA LEU A 376 -17.39 -1.08 29.54
C LEU A 376 -18.25 0.19 29.46
N ALA A 377 -19.57 0.06 29.43
CA ALA A 377 -20.50 1.18 29.38
C ALA A 377 -20.48 2.03 30.67
N ARG A 378 -20.13 1.44 31.82
CA ARG A 378 -20.01 2.13 33.12
C ARG A 378 -18.72 2.95 33.28
N ARG A 379 -17.72 2.77 32.41
CA ARG A 379 -16.46 3.50 32.50
C ARG A 379 -16.70 5.02 32.42
N PRO A 380 -16.04 5.83 33.27
CA PRO A 380 -16.21 7.27 33.27
C PRO A 380 -15.64 7.91 31.99
N ASN A 381 -16.02 9.17 31.73
CA ASN A 381 -15.43 10.03 30.69
C ASN A 381 -15.55 9.55 29.23
N ARG A 382 -16.52 8.69 28.92
CA ARG A 382 -16.85 8.36 27.52
C ARG A 382 -17.61 9.48 26.81
N PHE A 383 -17.41 9.58 25.50
CA PHE A 383 -18.17 10.49 24.67
C PHE A 383 -19.60 9.98 24.49
N ILE A 384 -20.56 10.91 24.40
CA ILE A 384 -21.97 10.55 24.17
C ILE A 384 -22.16 9.76 22.85
N SER A 385 -21.30 9.98 21.86
CA SER A 385 -21.31 9.25 20.57
C SER A 385 -21.19 7.75 20.72
N ASP A 386 -20.49 7.28 21.75
CA ASP A 386 -20.09 5.87 21.84
C ASP A 386 -21.21 5.02 22.47
N TYR A 387 -22.13 5.67 23.21
CA TYR A 387 -23.12 4.97 24.02
C TYR A 387 -24.19 4.24 23.21
N GLU A 388 -24.55 4.72 22.01
CA GLU A 388 -25.55 4.04 21.18
C GLU A 388 -25.05 2.64 20.83
N PHE A 389 -23.79 2.57 20.43
CA PHE A 389 -23.12 1.35 20.07
C PHE A 389 -22.88 0.43 21.29
N LEU A 390 -22.42 1.00 22.42
CA LEU A 390 -22.15 0.23 23.64
C LEU A 390 -23.42 -0.37 24.27
N LEU A 391 -24.55 0.35 24.21
CA LEU A 391 -25.77 -0.04 24.93
C LEU A 391 -26.73 -0.88 24.08
N ALA A 392 -26.72 -0.74 22.75
CA ALA A 392 -27.65 -1.46 21.88
C ALA A 392 -27.63 -2.99 22.12
N PRO A 393 -26.48 -3.67 22.28
CA PRO A 393 -26.46 -5.12 22.51
C PRO A 393 -27.00 -5.57 23.88
N ILE A 394 -27.11 -4.65 24.85
CA ILE A 394 -27.44 -4.98 26.25
C ILE A 394 -28.73 -4.33 26.74
N VAL A 395 -29.37 -3.47 25.96
CA VAL A 395 -30.53 -2.68 26.41
C VAL A 395 -31.73 -3.56 26.77
N ASP A 396 -31.95 -4.66 26.06
CA ASP A 396 -33.03 -5.62 26.35
C ASP A 396 -32.67 -6.59 27.49
N ILE A 397 -31.39 -6.71 27.83
CA ILE A 397 -30.86 -7.64 28.84
C ILE A 397 -30.76 -6.96 30.21
N TYR A 398 -30.26 -5.72 30.23
CA TYR A 398 -30.07 -4.90 31.43
C TYR A 398 -30.74 -3.51 31.29
N PRO A 399 -32.07 -3.45 31.07
CA PRO A 399 -32.74 -2.18 30.78
C PRO A 399 -32.64 -1.17 31.92
N GLY A 400 -32.71 -1.63 33.18
CA GLY A 400 -32.62 -0.74 34.34
C GLY A 400 -31.24 -0.08 34.46
N GLU A 401 -30.18 -0.87 34.28
CA GLU A 401 -28.80 -0.40 34.35
C GLU A 401 -28.47 0.52 33.17
N CYS A 402 -28.92 0.18 31.96
CA CYS A 402 -28.80 1.04 30.79
C CYS A 402 -29.50 2.38 31.01
N PHE A 403 -30.69 2.38 31.61
CA PHE A 403 -31.42 3.60 31.95
C PHE A 403 -30.66 4.48 32.95
N GLN A 404 -30.07 3.87 33.98
CA GLN A 404 -29.24 4.60 34.94
C GLN A 404 -28.01 5.24 34.28
N ILE A 405 -27.33 4.49 33.39
CA ILE A 405 -26.17 4.98 32.64
C ILE A 405 -26.56 6.16 31.75
N ILE A 406 -27.62 6.00 30.95
CA ILE A 406 -28.15 7.06 30.08
C ILE A 406 -28.53 8.28 30.90
N THR A 407 -29.29 8.12 31.98
CA THR A 407 -29.73 9.23 32.85
C THR A 407 -28.54 10.01 33.41
N LYS A 408 -27.52 9.32 33.92
CA LYS A 408 -26.31 9.95 34.45
C LYS A 408 -25.55 10.73 33.37
N MET A 409 -25.42 10.14 32.19
CA MET A 409 -24.75 10.75 31.05
C MET A 409 -25.54 11.97 30.54
N VAL A 410 -26.86 11.85 30.33
CA VAL A 410 -27.72 12.96 29.90
C VAL A 410 -27.62 14.12 30.88
N ASN A 411 -27.70 13.87 32.19
CA ASN A 411 -27.56 14.92 33.20
C ASN A 411 -26.17 15.58 33.16
N ARG A 412 -25.10 14.81 32.93
CA ARG A 412 -23.73 15.36 32.77
C ARG A 412 -23.65 16.27 31.54
N GLU A 413 -24.08 15.78 30.39
CA GLU A 413 -24.05 16.55 29.14
C GLU A 413 -24.88 17.81 29.28
N MET A 414 -26.09 17.72 29.83
CA MET A 414 -26.99 18.85 30.01
C MET A 414 -26.43 19.95 30.92
N ASN A 415 -25.48 19.63 31.80
CA ASN A 415 -24.75 20.57 32.66
C ASN A 415 -23.42 21.05 32.06
N SER A 416 -23.05 20.59 30.86
CA SER A 416 -21.85 21.03 30.15
C SER A 416 -22.01 22.44 29.56
N GLU A 417 -20.95 23.24 29.64
CA GLU A 417 -20.87 24.57 29.01
C GLU A 417 -20.76 24.49 27.48
N LYS A 418 -20.32 23.34 26.93
CA LYS A 418 -20.07 23.11 25.49
C LYS A 418 -21.19 22.37 24.77
N LEU A 419 -22.42 22.54 25.25
CA LEU A 419 -23.57 21.82 24.72
C LEU A 419 -23.97 22.33 23.34
N SER A 420 -23.99 21.44 22.34
CA SER A 420 -24.36 21.75 20.97
C SER A 420 -25.65 21.05 20.53
N ARG A 421 -26.17 21.39 19.35
CA ARG A 421 -27.37 20.73 18.79
C ARG A 421 -27.17 19.23 18.57
N SER A 422 -25.96 18.80 18.17
CA SER A 422 -25.66 17.38 17.98
C SER A 422 -25.70 16.59 19.29
N ASN A 423 -25.42 17.23 20.43
CA ASN A 423 -25.60 16.59 21.73
C ASN A 423 -27.09 16.30 22.00
N TYR A 424 -27.99 17.21 21.64
CA TYR A 424 -29.44 16.98 21.82
C TYR A 424 -29.96 15.84 20.96
N GLU A 425 -29.51 15.75 19.72
CA GLU A 425 -29.85 14.66 18.81
C GLU A 425 -29.43 13.30 19.40
N ARG A 426 -28.18 13.20 19.87
CA ARG A 426 -27.67 11.97 20.51
C ARG A 426 -28.40 11.64 21.82
N ILE A 427 -28.72 12.64 22.64
CA ILE A 427 -29.54 12.46 23.85
C ILE A 427 -30.91 11.87 23.46
N ALA A 428 -31.58 12.45 22.46
CA ALA A 428 -32.89 11.99 22.02
C ALA A 428 -32.81 10.57 21.44
N SER A 429 -31.79 10.26 20.65
CA SER A 429 -31.54 8.93 20.09
C SER A 429 -31.34 7.88 21.18
N LEU A 430 -30.48 8.14 22.18
CA LEU A 430 -30.26 7.23 23.31
C LEU A 430 -31.52 6.98 24.14
N LEU A 431 -32.29 8.05 24.42
CA LEU A 431 -33.57 7.93 25.10
C LEU A 431 -34.58 7.16 24.24
N GLY A 432 -34.54 7.32 22.92
CA GLY A 432 -35.35 6.59 21.95
C GLY A 432 -35.02 5.10 21.89
N ILE A 433 -33.75 4.72 22.01
CA ILE A 433 -33.34 3.30 22.08
C ILE A 433 -33.99 2.63 23.30
N ILE A 434 -33.91 3.26 24.47
CA ILE A 434 -34.41 2.66 25.71
C ILE A 434 -35.94 2.77 25.86
N ASP A 435 -36.60 3.77 25.25
CA ASP A 435 -38.06 3.89 25.23
C ASP A 435 -38.75 2.74 24.48
N LYS A 436 -38.02 2.07 23.57
CA LYS A 436 -38.52 0.90 22.85
C LYS A 436 -38.66 -0.33 23.75
N VAL A 437 -37.99 -0.36 24.91
CA VAL A 437 -38.06 -1.48 25.84
C VAL A 437 -39.31 -1.36 26.72
N PRO A 438 -40.32 -2.24 26.59
CA PRO A 438 -41.61 -2.07 27.25
C PRO A 438 -41.54 -1.96 28.78
N ALA A 439 -40.58 -2.66 29.39
CA ALA A 439 -40.43 -2.75 30.84
C ALA A 439 -39.96 -1.43 31.50
N ILE A 440 -39.26 -0.55 30.76
CA ILE A 440 -38.67 0.70 31.30
C ILE A 440 -39.27 1.97 30.65
N LYS A 441 -40.12 1.77 29.63
CA LYS A 441 -40.76 2.86 28.88
C LYS A 441 -41.47 3.88 29.80
N PRO A 442 -42.27 3.49 30.81
CA PRO A 442 -42.91 4.45 31.71
C PRO A 442 -41.91 5.38 32.41
N GLU A 443 -40.79 4.83 32.89
CA GLU A 443 -39.72 5.55 33.59
C GLU A 443 -39.00 6.52 32.64
N VAL A 444 -38.71 6.08 31.42
CA VAL A 444 -38.11 6.92 30.37
C VAL A 444 -39.00 8.14 30.09
N ARG A 445 -40.31 7.93 29.94
CA ARG A 445 -41.28 9.01 29.70
C ARG A 445 -41.39 9.98 30.86
N VAL A 446 -41.28 9.49 32.10
CA VAL A 446 -41.22 10.35 33.29
C VAL A 446 -39.95 11.19 33.27
N PHE A 447 -38.80 10.59 32.98
CA PHE A 447 -37.52 11.31 32.92
C PHE A 447 -37.49 12.34 31.80
N VAL A 448 -37.99 12.03 30.59
CA VAL A 448 -38.11 12.98 29.48
C VAL A 448 -38.94 14.22 29.89
N ARG A 449 -40.08 14.02 30.57
CA ARG A 449 -40.90 15.14 31.08
C ARG A 449 -40.15 15.98 32.10
N GLN A 450 -39.43 15.35 33.03
CA GLN A 450 -38.60 16.05 34.01
C GLN A 450 -37.49 16.85 33.34
N LEU A 451 -36.85 16.29 32.31
CA LEU A 451 -35.80 16.95 31.54
C LEU A 451 -36.31 18.22 30.83
N ILE A 452 -37.49 18.14 30.22
CA ILE A 452 -38.15 19.28 29.55
C ILE A 452 -38.54 20.37 30.57
N GLN A 453 -39.03 19.98 31.74
CA GLN A 453 -39.43 20.89 32.82
C GLN A 453 -38.22 21.60 33.45
N ALA A 454 -37.12 20.88 33.66
CA ALA A 454 -35.88 21.43 34.19
C ALA A 454 -35.18 22.39 33.21
N HIS A 455 -35.40 22.22 31.91
CA HIS A 455 -34.75 23.03 30.86
C HIS A 455 -35.75 23.68 29.89
N PRO A 456 -36.64 24.57 30.37
CA PRO A 456 -37.77 25.07 29.58
C PRO A 456 -37.37 25.96 28.40
N ARG A 457 -36.16 26.53 28.43
CA ARG A 457 -35.62 27.42 27.38
C ARG A 457 -34.85 26.67 26.27
N ARG A 458 -34.68 25.35 26.36
CA ARG A 458 -33.93 24.55 25.37
C ARG A 458 -34.88 24.02 24.28
N SER A 459 -35.31 24.89 23.36
CA SER A 459 -36.25 24.54 22.28
C SER A 459 -35.71 23.45 21.34
N ALA A 460 -34.41 23.46 21.04
CA ALA A 460 -33.77 22.46 20.20
C ALA A 460 -33.87 21.04 20.79
N LEU A 461 -33.67 20.87 22.10
CA LEU A 461 -33.86 19.57 22.77
C LEU A 461 -35.29 19.05 22.59
N ARG A 462 -36.30 19.91 22.73
CA ARG A 462 -37.71 19.50 22.53
C ARG A 462 -37.96 19.02 21.11
N GLN A 463 -37.40 19.72 20.11
CA GLN A 463 -37.53 19.31 18.71
C GLN A 463 -36.93 17.93 18.47
N GLU A 464 -35.73 17.65 18.97
CA GLU A 464 -35.09 16.34 18.78
C GLU A 464 -35.84 15.22 19.53
N LEU A 465 -36.35 15.49 20.74
CA LEU A 465 -37.20 14.53 21.48
C LEU A 465 -38.54 14.25 20.79
N GLN A 466 -39.15 15.26 20.17
CA GLN A 466 -40.39 15.12 19.39
C GLN A 466 -40.18 14.25 18.14
N LYS A 467 -39.06 14.40 17.44
CA LYS A 467 -38.72 13.55 16.29
C LYS A 467 -38.63 12.07 16.65
N MET A 468 -38.20 11.76 17.87
CA MET A 468 -38.14 10.39 18.40
C MET A 468 -39.46 9.94 19.04
N GLU A 469 -40.54 10.72 18.91
CA GLU A 469 -41.85 10.47 19.49
C GLU A 469 -41.81 10.26 21.02
N LEU A 470 -40.86 10.88 21.72
CA LEU A 470 -40.63 10.72 23.16
C LEU A 470 -41.52 11.61 24.04
N PHE A 471 -42.13 12.62 23.46
CA PHE A 471 -42.97 13.58 24.17
C PHE A 471 -44.11 14.12 23.31
#